data_AF-A0A7C5WXV9-F1
#
_entry.id   AF-A0A7C5WXV9-F1
#
_cell.length_a   1.000
_cell.length_b   1.000
_cell.length_c   1.000
_cell.angle_alpha   90.00
_cell.angle_beta   90.00
_cell.angle_gamma   90.00
#
_symmetry.space_group_name_H-M   'P 1'
#
loop_
_entity.id
_entity.type
_entity.pdbx_description
1 polymer ?
#
loop_
_entity_poly.entity_id
_entity_poly.type
_entity_poly.pdbx_seq_one_letter_code
_entity_poly.pdbx_strand_id
1 'polypeptide(L)'
;EMDGIEKLENVVVIAATNRPDILDPALLRPGRFDRIIYVPPPDVKGRLEIFKVHTRKMPLAEDVDLQKLAELTEGYTGADIEAVCREAAMIALREKFEPRPVEMKHFLEALKKIPPSLRREDIERYREIAYELKRSTLGQQTFI
;
A
#
# COMPACT_ATOMS: atom_id res chain seq x y z
N GLU A 1 19.49 -7.79 -21.37
CA GLU A 1 20.56 -7.40 -20.45
C GLU A 1 20.37 -5.95 -20.03
N MET A 2 20.49 -5.65 -18.73
CA MET A 2 20.51 -4.25 -18.24
C MET A 2 21.86 -3.58 -18.50
N ASP A 3 22.95 -4.36 -18.58
CA ASP A 3 24.30 -3.88 -18.91
C ASP A 3 24.41 -3.39 -20.37
N GLY A 4 23.40 -3.66 -21.23
CA GLY A 4 23.30 -3.15 -22.60
C GLY A 4 22.47 -1.87 -22.75
N ILE A 5 21.98 -1.28 -21.64
CA ILE A 5 21.17 -0.05 -21.65
C ILE A 5 22.04 1.21 -21.83
N GLU A 6 23.37 1.09 -21.82
CA GLU A 6 24.33 2.20 -21.99
C GLU A 6 24.12 3.10 -23.23
N LYS A 7 23.25 2.73 -24.18
CA LYS A 7 22.98 3.51 -25.41
C LYS A 7 21.55 3.99 -25.62
N LEU A 8 20.62 3.78 -24.68
CA LEU A 8 19.29 4.40 -24.77
C LEU A 8 19.27 5.65 -23.89
N GLU A 9 19.70 6.78 -24.47
CA GLU A 9 19.45 8.09 -23.86
C GLU A 9 17.94 8.24 -23.63
N ASN A 10 17.55 8.52 -22.38
CA ASN A 10 16.18 8.80 -21.91
C ASN A 10 15.28 7.62 -21.48
N VAL A 11 15.82 6.44 -21.15
CA VAL A 11 15.02 5.35 -20.55
C VAL A 11 15.25 5.24 -19.04
N VAL A 12 14.16 5.20 -18.26
CA VAL A 12 14.19 4.91 -16.83
C VAL A 12 13.49 3.57 -16.59
N VAL A 13 14.13 2.68 -15.83
CA VAL A 13 13.58 1.37 -15.46
C VAL A 13 13.19 1.39 -13.99
N ILE A 14 11.93 1.05 -13.69
CA ILE A 14 11.40 0.93 -12.32
C ILE A 14 10.92 -0.52 -12.13
N ALA A 15 11.32 -1.13 -11.02
CA ALA A 15 10.86 -2.45 -10.60
C ALA A 15 10.19 -2.37 -9.23
N ALA A 16 9.22 -3.26 -8.97
CA ALA A 16 8.51 -3.38 -7.70
C ALA A 16 8.44 -4.85 -7.28
N THR A 17 8.65 -5.14 -5.99
CA THR A 17 8.59 -6.51 -5.43
C THR A 17 8.06 -6.51 -4.00
N ASN A 18 7.30 -7.55 -3.64
CA ASN A 18 6.88 -7.83 -2.26
C ASN A 18 7.77 -8.88 -1.57
N ARG A 19 8.75 -9.43 -2.31
CA ARG A 19 9.73 -10.44 -1.86
C ARG A 19 11.15 -9.97 -2.19
N PRO A 20 11.66 -8.92 -1.53
CA PRO A 20 13.02 -8.46 -1.73
C PRO A 20 14.10 -9.50 -1.35
N ASP A 21 13.77 -10.40 -0.43
CA ASP A 21 14.67 -11.40 0.15
C ASP A 21 15.07 -12.53 -0.82
N ILE A 22 14.30 -12.75 -1.89
CA ILE A 22 14.58 -13.77 -2.92
C ILE A 22 15.20 -13.18 -4.19
N LEU A 23 15.45 -11.87 -4.22
CA LEU A 23 16.08 -11.23 -5.37
C LEU A 23 17.54 -11.66 -5.50
N ASP A 24 17.98 -11.92 -6.72
CA ASP A 24 19.39 -12.15 -7.02
C ASP A 24 20.21 -10.89 -6.66
N PRO A 25 21.20 -10.97 -5.75
CA PRO A 25 22.05 -9.84 -5.38
C PRO A 25 22.76 -9.18 -6.58
N ALA A 26 22.98 -9.90 -7.68
CA ALA A 26 23.56 -9.35 -8.89
C ALA A 26 22.68 -8.23 -9.51
N LEU A 27 21.37 -8.26 -9.31
CA LEU A 27 20.44 -7.24 -9.81
C LEU A 27 20.58 -5.89 -9.07
N LEU A 28 21.14 -5.89 -7.86
CA LEU A 28 21.28 -4.72 -6.99
C LEU A 28 22.65 -4.04 -7.09
N ARG A 29 23.51 -4.49 -8.01
CA ARG A 29 24.82 -3.88 -8.25
C ARG A 29 24.69 -2.50 -8.91
N PRO A 30 25.68 -1.61 -8.72
CA PRO A 30 25.74 -0.32 -9.42
C PRO A 30 25.50 -0.46 -10.93
N GLY A 31 24.71 0.46 -11.49
CA GLY A 31 24.31 0.45 -12.91
C GLY A 31 23.09 -0.40 -13.23
N ARG A 32 22.52 -1.12 -12.25
CA ARG A 32 21.28 -1.92 -12.38
C ARG A 32 20.18 -1.34 -11.50
N PHE A 33 19.60 -2.11 -10.57
CA PHE A 33 18.65 -1.59 -9.57
C PHE A 33 19.39 -1.07 -8.33
N ASP A 34 20.22 -0.06 -8.52
CA ASP A 34 21.08 0.53 -7.47
C ASP A 34 20.37 1.61 -6.61
N ARG A 35 19.15 2.00 -6.98
CA ARG A 35 18.26 2.87 -6.20
C ARG A 35 17.10 2.08 -5.61
N ILE A 36 17.13 1.87 -4.30
CA ILE A 36 16.09 1.13 -3.56
C ILE A 36 15.23 2.12 -2.77
N ILE A 37 13.93 2.08 -3.01
CA ILE A 37 12.93 2.89 -2.30
C ILE A 37 12.02 1.94 -1.52
N TYR A 38 12.01 2.09 -0.19
CA TYR A 38 11.06 1.40 0.66
C TYR A 38 9.74 2.17 0.72
N VAL A 39 8.64 1.47 0.42
CA VAL A 39 7.29 2.00 0.52
C VAL A 39 6.63 1.43 1.78
N PRO A 40 6.52 2.20 2.87
CA PRO A 40 5.88 1.72 4.09
C PRO A 40 4.36 1.62 3.92
N PRO A 41 3.68 0.85 4.78
CA PRO A 41 2.22 0.91 4.90
C PRO A 41 1.74 2.33 5.23
N PRO A 42 0.51 2.70 4.83
CA PRO A 42 -0.01 4.03 5.04
C PRO A 42 -0.22 4.35 6.53
N ASP A 43 0.17 5.55 6.94
CA ASP A 43 -0.19 6.11 8.24
C ASP A 43 -1.66 6.57 8.26
N VAL A 44 -2.13 7.14 9.38
CA VAL A 44 -3.53 7.58 9.51
C VAL A 44 -3.90 8.59 8.41
N LYS A 45 -3.01 9.53 8.07
CA LYS A 45 -3.25 10.51 7.02
C LYS A 45 -3.31 9.86 5.64
N GLY A 46 -2.39 8.94 5.35
CA GLY A 46 -2.40 8.16 4.13
C GLY A 46 -3.69 7.34 3.97
N ARG A 47 -4.14 6.68 5.04
CA ARG A 47 -5.40 5.93 5.05
C ARG A 47 -6.61 6.83 4.81
N LEU A 48 -6.65 8.03 5.41
CA LEU A 48 -7.69 9.02 5.15
C LEU A 48 -7.75 9.38 3.66
N GLU A 49 -6.61 9.66 3.04
CA GLU A 49 -6.56 10.00 1.61
C GLU A 49 -6.99 8.82 0.73
N ILE A 50 -6.60 7.60 1.09
CA ILE A 50 -7.05 6.38 0.41
C ILE A 50 -8.58 6.24 0.54
N PHE A 51 -9.15 6.41 1.73
CA PHE A 51 -10.61 6.41 1.93
C PHE A 51 -11.28 7.48 1.05
N LYS A 52 -10.76 8.71 1.01
CA LYS A 52 -11.30 9.77 0.13
C LYS A 52 -11.24 9.41 -1.35
N VAL A 53 -10.19 8.71 -1.79
CA VAL A 53 -10.07 8.24 -3.18
C VAL A 53 -11.15 7.21 -3.50
N HIS A 54 -11.28 6.16 -2.68
CA HIS A 54 -12.23 5.07 -2.93
C HIS A 54 -13.68 5.46 -2.69
N THR A 55 -13.95 6.45 -1.84
CA THR A 55 -15.30 6.95 -1.57
C THR A 55 -15.72 8.13 -2.45
N ARG A 56 -14.83 8.67 -3.30
CA ARG A 56 -15.09 9.88 -4.11
C ARG A 56 -16.37 9.84 -4.96
N LYS A 57 -16.74 8.65 -5.44
CA LYS A 57 -17.94 8.42 -6.27
C LYS A 57 -19.03 7.64 -5.53
N MET A 58 -18.84 7.37 -4.25
CA MET A 58 -19.81 6.68 -3.42
C MET A 58 -20.79 7.72 -2.84
N PRO A 59 -22.11 7.52 -2.94
CA PRO A 59 -23.05 8.35 -2.21
C PRO A 59 -22.88 8.02 -0.72
N LEU A 60 -22.26 8.92 0.05
CA LEU A 60 -22.10 8.75 1.50
C LEU A 60 -23.25 9.46 2.24
N ALA A 61 -23.71 8.87 3.33
CA ALA A 61 -24.59 9.58 4.25
C ALA A 61 -23.80 10.58 5.12
N GLU A 62 -24.49 11.54 5.73
CA GLU A 62 -23.89 12.60 6.55
C GLU A 62 -23.19 12.06 7.82
N ASP A 63 -23.53 10.85 8.26
CA ASP A 63 -22.95 10.21 9.44
C ASP A 63 -21.58 9.55 9.18
N VAL A 64 -21.12 9.53 7.93
CA VAL A 64 -19.85 8.87 7.56
C VAL A 64 -18.65 9.76 7.91
N ASP A 65 -17.89 9.33 8.92
CA ASP A 65 -16.64 9.95 9.32
C ASP A 65 -15.42 9.16 8.78
N LEU A 66 -14.84 9.64 7.67
CA LEU A 66 -13.65 9.03 7.07
C LEU A 66 -12.40 9.18 7.95
N GLN A 67 -12.30 10.22 8.76
CA GLN A 67 -11.20 10.39 9.72
C GLN A 67 -11.27 9.29 10.77
N LYS A 68 -12.49 8.99 11.27
CA LYS A 68 -12.69 7.89 12.21
C LYS A 68 -12.35 6.53 11.60
N LEU A 69 -12.74 6.28 10.36
CA LEU A 69 -12.37 5.05 9.66
C LEU A 69 -10.86 4.90 9.48
N ALA A 70 -10.15 5.99 9.18
CA ALA A 70 -8.69 5.98 9.07
C ALA A 70 -8.00 5.62 10.40
N GLU A 71 -8.55 6.07 11.53
CA GLU A 71 -8.05 5.71 12.87
C GLU A 71 -8.28 4.24 13.22
N LEU A 72 -9.43 3.67 12.82
CA LEU A 72 -9.80 2.28 13.11
C LEU A 72 -9.06 1.24 12.26
N THR A 73 -8.33 1.67 11.23
CA THR A 73 -7.73 0.79 10.20
C THR A 73 -6.20 0.70 10.31
N GLU A 74 -5.65 0.69 11.52
CA GLU A 74 -4.22 0.40 11.72
C GLU A 74 -3.86 -0.96 11.11
N GLY A 75 -2.75 -1.01 10.35
CA GLY A 75 -2.29 -2.21 9.65
C GLY A 75 -2.96 -2.48 8.29
N TYR A 76 -3.93 -1.65 7.88
CA TYR A 76 -4.57 -1.78 6.57
C TYR A 76 -3.67 -1.22 5.47
N THR A 77 -3.63 -1.93 4.35
CA THR A 77 -3.06 -1.46 3.08
C THR A 77 -4.10 -0.70 2.26
N GLY A 78 -3.68 -0.11 1.13
CA GLY A 78 -4.61 0.48 0.18
C GLY A 78 -5.66 -0.51 -0.33
N ALA A 79 -5.24 -1.75 -0.60
CA ALA A 79 -6.14 -2.81 -1.07
C ALA A 79 -7.17 -3.22 0.01
N ASP A 80 -6.77 -3.25 1.28
CA ASP A 80 -7.70 -3.55 2.37
C ASP A 80 -8.78 -2.46 2.49
N ILE A 81 -8.38 -1.18 2.41
CA ILE A 81 -9.32 -0.05 2.47
C ILE A 81 -10.26 -0.04 1.26
N GLU A 82 -9.75 -0.31 0.06
CA GLU A 82 -10.59 -0.50 -1.13
C GLU A 82 -11.62 -1.60 -0.92
N ALA A 83 -11.19 -2.75 -0.38
CA ALA A 83 -12.08 -3.85 -0.09
C ALA A 83 -13.16 -3.45 0.93
N VAL A 84 -12.80 -2.70 1.99
CA VAL A 84 -13.75 -2.17 2.98
C VAL A 84 -14.79 -1.28 2.32
N CYS A 85 -14.37 -0.34 1.47
CA CYS A 85 -15.29 0.56 0.76
C CYS A 85 -16.26 -0.23 -0.14
N ARG A 86 -15.74 -1.23 -0.86
CA ARG A 86 -16.55 -2.11 -1.73
C ARG A 86 -17.55 -2.93 -0.93
N GLU A 87 -17.12 -3.54 0.18
CA GLU A 87 -18.01 -4.36 1.03
C GLU A 87 -19.06 -3.49 1.72
N ALA A 88 -18.72 -2.28 2.18
CA ALA A 88 -19.68 -1.33 2.75
C ALA A 88 -20.78 -0.98 1.74
N ALA A 89 -20.41 -0.71 0.48
CA ALA A 89 -21.37 -0.47 -0.59
C ALA A 89 -22.27 -1.69 -0.86
N MET A 90 -21.71 -2.89 -0.85
CA MET A 90 -22.46 -4.14 -1.04
C MET A 90 -23.43 -4.42 0.12
N ILE A 91 -23.03 -4.13 1.36
CA ILE A 91 -23.88 -4.27 2.53
C ILE A 91 -25.07 -3.30 2.43
N ALA A 92 -24.81 -2.03 2.09
CA ALA A 92 -25.84 -1.03 1.89
C ALA A 92 -26.87 -1.46 0.82
N LEU A 93 -26.38 -1.97 -0.31
CA LEU A 93 -27.22 -2.44 -1.41
C LEU A 93 -28.08 -3.67 -1.03
N ARG A 94 -27.59 -4.52 -0.12
CA ARG A 94 -28.33 -5.72 0.34
C ARG A 94 -29.38 -5.40 1.40
N GLU A 95 -29.19 -4.34 2.20
CA GLU A 95 -30.13 -3.97 3.27
C GLU A 95 -31.49 -3.56 2.69
N LYS A 96 -31.47 -2.79 1.61
CA LYS A 96 -32.67 -2.41 0.83
C LYS A 96 -32.28 -2.46 -0.62
N PHE A 97 -33.04 -3.17 -1.46
CA PHE A 97 -32.82 -3.29 -2.91
C PHE A 97 -33.01 -1.96 -3.68
N GLU A 98 -32.79 -0.82 -3.04
CA GLU A 98 -32.91 0.53 -3.56
C GLU A 98 -31.58 1.27 -3.39
N PRO A 99 -31.20 2.16 -4.33
CA PRO A 99 -29.99 2.97 -4.18
C PRO A 99 -30.15 3.94 -3.01
N ARG A 100 -29.38 3.73 -1.93
CA ARG A 100 -29.28 4.67 -0.81
C ARG A 100 -27.82 5.03 -0.52
N PRO A 101 -27.59 6.17 0.15
CA PRO A 101 -26.27 6.51 0.64
C PRO A 101 -25.71 5.44 1.57
N VAL A 102 -24.41 5.19 1.48
CA VAL A 102 -23.67 4.29 2.38
C VAL A 102 -23.50 5.01 3.71
N GLU A 103 -24.15 4.50 4.74
CA GLU A 103 -24.06 4.93 6.14
C GLU A 103 -22.83 4.36 6.88
N MET A 104 -22.46 4.99 8.00
CA MET A 104 -21.32 4.59 8.83
C MET A 104 -21.44 3.14 9.32
N LYS A 105 -22.67 2.68 9.64
CA LYS A 105 -22.93 1.30 10.06
C LYS A 105 -22.45 0.25 9.04
N HIS A 106 -22.51 0.55 7.74
CA HIS A 106 -22.08 -0.38 6.70
C HIS A 106 -20.56 -0.53 6.67
N PHE A 107 -19.83 0.57 6.90
CA PHE A 107 -18.38 0.53 7.04
C PHE A 107 -17.95 -0.26 8.28
N LEU A 108 -18.62 -0.02 9.43
CA LEU A 108 -18.33 -0.77 10.65
C LEU A 108 -18.58 -2.28 10.47
N GLU A 109 -19.61 -2.66 9.74
CA GLU A 109 -19.88 -4.06 9.41
C GLU A 109 -18.86 -4.63 8.41
N ALA A 110 -18.43 -3.85 7.41
CA ALA A 110 -17.38 -4.25 6.48
C ALA A 110 -16.04 -4.49 7.19
N LEU A 111 -15.67 -3.63 8.16
CA LEU A 111 -14.45 -3.77 8.96
C LEU A 111 -14.40 -5.06 9.79
N LYS A 112 -15.55 -5.60 10.20
CA LYS A 112 -15.60 -6.90 10.88
C LYS A 112 -15.26 -8.08 9.95
N LYS A 113 -15.52 -7.92 8.65
CA LYS A 113 -15.33 -8.97 7.64
C LYS A 113 -13.97 -8.92 6.98
N ILE A 114 -13.35 -7.74 6.94
CA ILE A 114 -12.10 -7.49 6.22
C ILE A 114 -11.03 -7.14 7.25
N PRO A 115 -10.24 -8.13 7.72
CA PRO A 115 -9.15 -7.88 8.65
C PRO A 115 -7.96 -7.17 7.96
N PRO A 116 -7.07 -6.51 8.71
CA PRO A 116 -5.84 -5.95 8.16
C PRO A 116 -4.96 -7.05 7.55
N SER A 117 -4.40 -6.80 6.36
CA SER A 117 -3.47 -7.75 5.72
C SER A 117 -2.06 -7.72 6.31
N LEU A 118 -1.68 -6.65 7.03
CA LEU A 118 -0.35 -6.53 7.63
C LEU A 118 -0.43 -6.55 9.16
N ARG A 119 0.32 -7.48 9.77
CA ARG A 119 0.55 -7.50 11.22
C ARG A 119 1.77 -6.65 11.55
N ARG A 120 1.90 -6.24 12.81
CA ARG A 120 3.06 -5.45 13.29
C ARG A 120 4.39 -6.15 12.98
N GLU A 121 4.47 -7.46 13.20
CA GLU A 121 5.65 -8.28 12.89
C GLU A 121 6.03 -8.21 11.40
N ASP A 122 5.04 -8.21 10.49
CA ASP A 122 5.30 -8.12 9.05
C ASP A 122 5.89 -6.75 8.69
N ILE A 123 5.39 -5.67 9.29
CA ILE A 123 5.87 -4.30 9.07
C ILE A 123 7.32 -4.15 9.56
N GLU A 124 7.62 -4.67 10.74
CA GLU A 124 8.97 -4.65 11.31
C GLU A 124 9.95 -5.42 10.42
N ARG A 125 9.59 -6.65 10.02
CA ARG A 125 10.39 -7.46 9.09
C ARG A 125 10.68 -6.71 7.79
N TYR A 126 9.67 -6.09 7.16
CA TYR A 126 9.87 -5.35 5.92
C TYR A 126 10.77 -4.12 6.09
N ARG A 127 10.68 -3.45 7.24
CA ARG A 127 11.55 -2.31 7.57
C ARG A 127 13.00 -2.75 7.75
N GLU A 128 13.24 -3.88 8.40
CA GLU A 128 14.58 -4.46 8.57
C GLU A 128 15.21 -4.84 7.23
N ILE A 129 14.48 -5.58 6.39
CA ILE A 129 14.95 -5.96 5.05
C ILE A 129 15.29 -4.71 4.21
N ALA A 130 14.43 -3.70 4.26
CA ALA A 130 14.68 -2.43 3.57
C ALA A 130 15.94 -1.72 4.06
N TYR A 131 16.21 -1.75 5.38
CA TYR A 131 17.41 -1.17 5.96
C TYR A 131 18.68 -1.91 5.51
N GLU A 132 18.65 -3.26 5.49
CA GLU A 132 19.76 -4.09 5.03
C GLU A 132 20.08 -3.85 3.55
N LEU A 133 19.05 -3.83 2.70
CA LEU A 133 19.18 -3.55 1.27
C LEU A 133 19.75 -2.15 0.99
N LYS A 134 19.38 -1.16 1.80
CA LYS A 134 19.95 0.18 1.68
C LYS A 134 21.42 0.23 2.10
N ARG A 135 21.82 -0.55 3.11
CA ARG A 135 23.23 -0.65 3.52
C ARG A 135 24.09 -1.39 2.50
N SER A 136 23.58 -2.46 1.89
CA SER A 136 24.34 -3.23 0.89
C SER A 136 24.62 -2.42 -0.38
N THR A 137 23.67 -1.58 -0.80
CA THR A 137 23.85 -0.64 -1.93
C THR A 137 24.80 0.51 -1.60
N LEU A 138 24.76 1.07 -0.38
CA LEU A 138 25.68 2.12 0.07
C LEU A 138 27.12 1.62 0.33
N GLY A 139 27.28 0.39 0.82
CA GLY A 139 28.59 -0.19 1.14
C GLY A 139 29.47 -0.48 -0.08
N GLN A 140 28.89 -0.52 -1.28
CA GLN A 140 29.63 -0.72 -2.54
C GLN A 140 30.21 0.57 -3.12
N GLN A 141 29.96 1.74 -2.50
CA GLN A 141 30.44 3.05 -2.97
C GLN A 141 31.77 3.52 -2.35
N THR A 142 32.46 2.71 -1.54
CA THR A 142 33.64 3.16 -0.75
C THR A 142 35.00 2.60 -1.20
N PHE A 143 35.18 2.20 -2.46
CA PHE A 143 36.51 1.84 -2.96
C PHE A 143 36.75 2.35 -4.38
N ILE A 144 37.00 3.66 -4.52
CA ILE A 144 37.90 4.24 -5.52
C ILE A 144 38.47 5.54 -4.94
#